data_AF-A0A2A5GV05-F1
#
_entry.id   AF-A0A2A5GV05-F1
#
_cell.length_a   1.000
_cell.length_b   1.000
_cell.length_c   1.000
_cell.angle_alpha   90.00
_cell.angle_beta   90.00
_cell.angle_gamma   90.00
#
_symmetry.space_group_name_H-M   'P 1'
#
loop_
_entity.id
_entity.type
_entity.pdbx_description
1 polymer ?
#
loop_
_entity_poly.entity_id
_entity_poly.type
_entity_poly.pdbx_seq_one_letter_code
_entity_poly.pdbx_strand_id
1 'polypeptide(L)'
;MSLHYIMDLHGKTVQQGYNLTLSFIKIHALSGKKTVKIITGRSGKMKKEFERWMSNPVFKPYIKEIHEDFHKGSFVIKLLPR
;
A
#
# COMPACT_ATOMS: atom_id res chain seq x y z
N MET A 1 -4.30 16.09 -8.93
CA MET A 1 -3.22 15.16 -9.34
C MET A 1 -3.82 13.77 -9.50
N SER A 2 -3.77 13.20 -10.70
CA SER A 2 -4.13 11.81 -10.94
C SER A 2 -3.06 10.89 -10.34
N LEU A 3 -3.47 10.00 -9.44
CA LEU A 3 -2.61 8.92 -8.93
C LEU A 3 -2.55 7.82 -10.00
N HIS A 4 -1.39 7.63 -10.63
CA HIS A 4 -1.22 6.67 -11.73
C HIS A 4 -0.86 5.25 -11.28
N TYR A 5 -0.48 5.07 -10.01
CA TYR A 5 0.03 3.81 -9.49
C TYR A 5 -0.91 3.27 -8.41
N ILE A 6 -1.87 2.44 -8.84
CA ILE A 6 -2.94 1.92 -7.99
C ILE A 6 -2.89 0.38 -8.02
N MET A 7 -2.95 -0.24 -6.85
CA MET A 7 -3.09 -1.69 -6.71
C MET A 7 -4.39 -2.01 -5.98
N ASP A 8 -5.17 -2.94 -6.53
CA ASP A 8 -6.38 -3.47 -5.91
C ASP A 8 -6.14 -4.86 -5.31
N LEU A 9 -6.45 -5.01 -4.02
CA LEU A 9 -6.31 -6.26 -3.27
C LEU A 9 -7.63 -7.05 -3.16
N HIS A 10 -8.73 -6.60 -3.76
CA HIS A 10 -9.97 -7.37 -3.78
C HIS A 10 -9.77 -8.75 -4.41
N GLY A 11 -10.45 -9.76 -3.84
CA GLY A 11 -10.35 -11.16 -4.29
C GLY A 11 -9.01 -11.84 -3.99
N LYS A 12 -8.06 -11.17 -3.32
CA LYS A 12 -6.81 -11.78 -2.88
C LYS A 12 -6.94 -12.35 -1.47
N THR A 13 -6.22 -13.45 -1.21
CA THR A 13 -6.02 -13.90 0.17
C THR A 13 -5.12 -12.91 0.92
N VAL A 14 -5.15 -12.95 2.25
CA VAL A 14 -4.29 -12.10 3.10
C VAL A 14 -2.81 -12.27 2.75
N GLN A 15 -2.33 -13.50 2.58
CA GLN A 15 -0.94 -13.78 2.22
C GLN A 15 -0.57 -13.23 0.85
N GLN A 16 -1.46 -13.39 -0.14
CA GLN A 16 -1.26 -12.80 -1.48
C GLN A 16 -1.21 -11.28 -1.40
N GLY A 17 -2.12 -10.67 -0.64
CA GLY A 17 -2.16 -9.23 -0.43
C GLY A 17 -0.86 -8.69 0.19
N TYR A 18 -0.30 -9.39 1.19
CA TYR A 18 0.97 -9.03 1.80
C TYR A 18 2.11 -9.02 0.77
N ASN A 19 2.28 -10.13 0.06
CA ASN A 19 3.35 -10.30 -0.92
C ASN A 19 3.25 -9.28 -2.07
N LEU A 20 2.04 -9.06 -2.58
CA LEU A 20 1.76 -8.09 -3.65
C LEU A 20 2.04 -6.66 -3.19
N THR A 21 1.55 -6.29 -2.01
CA THR A 21 1.75 -4.95 -1.43
C THR A 21 3.23 -4.64 -1.25
N LEU A 22 3.99 -5.59 -0.67
CA LEU A 22 5.43 -5.41 -0.45
C LEU A 22 6.17 -5.24 -1.78
N SER A 23 5.91 -6.12 -2.74
CA SER A 23 6.56 -6.07 -4.05
C SER A 23 6.24 -4.77 -4.78
N PHE A 24 4.98 -4.34 -4.73
CA PHE A 24 4.51 -3.12 -5.38
C PHE A 24 5.16 -1.86 -4.80
N ILE A 25 5.15 -1.71 -3.47
CA ILE A 25 5.78 -0.58 -2.78
C ILE A 25 7.28 -0.54 -3.08
N LYS A 26 7.96 -1.69 -2.99
CA LYS A 26 9.40 -1.79 -3.24
C LYS A 26 9.74 -1.37 -4.67
N ILE A 27 9.08 -1.95 -5.68
CA ILE A 27 9.35 -1.65 -7.10
C ILE A 27 9.14 -0.16 -7.38
N HIS A 28 8.07 0.44 -6.87
CA HIS A 28 7.76 1.84 -7.15
C HIS A 28 8.70 2.79 -6.40
N ALA A 29 9.11 2.47 -5.19
CA ALA A 29 10.10 3.26 -4.46
C ALA A 29 11.47 3.23 -5.17
N LEU A 30 11.91 2.06 -5.62
CA LEU A 30 13.16 1.88 -6.38
C LEU A 30 13.10 2.51 -7.79
N SER A 31 11.90 2.69 -8.34
CA SER A 31 11.70 3.36 -9.63
C SER A 31 11.51 4.88 -9.49
N GLY A 32 11.86 5.45 -8.33
CA GLY A 32 11.78 6.88 -8.06
C GLY A 32 10.35 7.45 -7.92
N LYS A 33 9.33 6.60 -7.78
CA LYS A 33 7.94 7.07 -7.60
C LYS A 33 7.76 7.64 -6.19
N LYS A 34 6.98 8.71 -6.09
CA LYS A 34 6.76 9.43 -4.82
C LYS A 34 5.49 9.00 -4.11
N THR A 35 4.52 8.43 -4.83
CA THR A 35 3.20 8.13 -4.26
C THR A 35 2.54 6.96 -4.99
N VAL A 36 1.92 6.08 -4.23
CA VAL A 36 1.11 4.97 -4.73
C VAL A 36 -0.21 4.87 -3.94
N LYS A 37 -1.20 4.17 -4.49
CA LYS A 37 -2.48 3.89 -3.82
C LYS A 37 -2.72 2.39 -3.72
N ILE A 38 -3.14 1.91 -2.56
CA ILE A 38 -3.54 0.52 -2.33
C ILE A 38 -5.03 0.50 -1.98
N ILE A 39 -5.83 -0.26 -2.72
CA ILE A 39 -7.26 -0.47 -2.46
C ILE A 39 -7.40 -1.77 -1.66
N THR A 40 -7.95 -1.65 -0.45
CA THR A 40 -8.12 -2.77 0.50
C THR A 40 -9.58 -3.16 0.70
N GLY A 41 -10.51 -2.35 0.19
CA GLY A 41 -11.92 -2.37 0.59
C GLY A 41 -12.16 -1.65 1.93
N ARG A 42 -13.42 -1.36 2.26
CA ARG A 42 -13.81 -0.43 3.34
C ARG A 42 -13.66 -0.95 4.76
N SER A 43 -13.95 -2.23 5.00
CA SER A 43 -14.11 -2.77 6.36
C SER A 43 -13.76 -4.26 6.50
N GLY A 44 -13.07 -4.83 5.50
CA GLY A 44 -12.75 -6.26 5.46
C GLY A 44 -11.48 -6.65 6.21
N LYS A 45 -11.24 -7.96 6.30
CA LYS A 45 -10.01 -8.56 6.85
C LYS A 45 -8.75 -7.97 6.20
N MET A 46 -8.78 -7.73 4.88
CA MET A 46 -7.66 -7.17 4.13
C MET A 46 -7.21 -5.81 4.66
N LYS A 47 -8.16 -4.91 4.98
CA LYS A 47 -7.84 -3.58 5.53
C LYS A 47 -7.11 -3.68 6.88
N LYS A 48 -7.66 -4.47 7.81
CA LYS A 48 -7.08 -4.65 9.15
C LYS A 48 -5.67 -5.25 9.08
N GLU A 49 -5.49 -6.22 8.19
CA GLU A 49 -4.18 -6.83 7.97
C GLU A 49 -3.21 -5.84 7.32
N PHE A 50 -3.66 -5.07 6.32
CA PHE A 50 -2.86 -4.03 5.70
C PHE A 50 -2.35 -3.00 6.72
N GLU A 51 -3.22 -2.48 7.60
CA GLU A 51 -2.84 -1.56 8.67
C GLU A 51 -1.73 -2.15 9.57
N ARG A 52 -1.82 -3.44 9.90
CA ARG A 52 -0.79 -4.16 10.68
C ARG A 52 0.52 -4.30 9.90
N TRP A 53 0.45 -4.62 8.60
CA TRP A 53 1.64 -4.79 7.76
C TRP A 53 2.48 -3.52 7.68
N MET A 54 1.85 -2.34 7.72
CA MET A 54 2.55 -1.07 7.64
C MET A 54 3.45 -0.81 8.86
N SER A 55 3.26 -1.55 9.96
CA SER A 55 4.16 -1.54 11.12
C SER A 55 5.33 -2.52 10.99
N ASN A 56 5.32 -3.43 10.02
CA ASN A 56 6.37 -4.42 9.79
C ASN A 56 7.66 -3.73 9.29
N PRO A 57 8.83 -3.99 9.92
CA PRO A 57 10.11 -3.40 9.55
C PRO A 57 10.49 -3.52 8.07
N VAL A 58 10.00 -4.55 7.37
CA VAL A 58 10.31 -4.78 5.95
C VAL A 58 9.77 -3.66 5.04
N PHE A 59 8.71 -2.96 5.44
CA PHE A 59 8.13 -1.84 4.67
C PHE A 59 8.80 -0.49 4.96
N LYS A 60 9.31 -0.29 6.19
CA LYS A 60 9.86 1.00 6.65
C LYS A 60 10.90 1.63 5.71
N PRO A 61 11.81 0.88 5.06
CA PRO A 61 12.82 1.48 4.19
C PRO A 61 12.27 2.15 2.92
N TYR A 62 10.99 1.95 2.60
CA TYR A 62 10.34 2.40 1.36
C TYR A 62 9.20 3.41 1.59
N ILE A 63 8.72 3.55 2.83
CA ILE A 63 7.53 4.35 3.15
C ILE A 63 7.94 5.61 3.92
N LYS A 64 7.45 6.76 3.47
CA LYS A 64 7.56 8.04 4.16
C LYS A 64 6.35 8.30 5.05
N GLU A 65 5.15 8.21 4.47
CA GLU A 65 3.88 8.49 5.15
C GLU A 65 2.76 7.62 4.56
N ILE A 66 1.71 7.41 5.34
CA ILE A 66 0.53 6.66 4.92
C ILE A 66 -0.70 7.45 5.33
N HIS A 67 -1.61 7.64 4.39
CA HIS A 67 -2.87 8.36 4.58
C HIS A 67 -4.01 7.45 4.15
N GLU A 68 -5.01 7.27 5.01
CA GLU A 68 -6.25 6.62 4.60
C GLU A 68 -7.05 7.58 3.72
N ASP A 69 -7.58 7.09 2.60
CA ASP A 69 -8.42 7.88 1.69
C ASP A 69 -9.79 8.20 2.32
N PHE A 70 -10.44 9.28 1.89
CA PHE A 70 -11.70 9.78 2.46
C PHE A 70 -12.81 8.73 2.48
N HIS A 71 -12.87 7.89 1.44
CA HIS A 71 -13.86 6.80 1.33
C HIS A 71 -13.52 5.53 2.13
N LYS A 72 -12.42 5.56 2.92
CA LYS A 72 -11.97 4.50 3.84
C LYS A 72 -11.74 3.12 3.21
N GLY A 73 -11.67 3.04 1.89
CA GLY A 73 -11.50 1.82 1.11
C GLY A 73 -10.10 1.61 0.55
N SER A 74 -9.20 2.56 0.80
CA SER A 74 -7.86 2.58 0.23
C SER A 74 -6.92 3.47 1.03
N PHE A 75 -5.62 3.27 0.82
CA PHE A 75 -4.55 4.03 1.43
C PHE A 75 -3.67 4.66 0.36
N VAL A 76 -3.31 5.92 0.55
CA VAL A 76 -2.30 6.63 -0.22
C VAL A 76 -0.99 6.57 0.55
N ILE A 77 0.04 6.01 -0.08
CA ILE A 77 1.36 5.83 0.52
C ILE A 77 2.32 6.79 -0.16
N LYS A 78 2.93 7.68 0.61
CA LYS A 78 4.09 8.45 0.16
C LYS A 78 5.33 7.60 0.33
N LEU A 79 6.11 7.47 -0.74
CA LEU A 79 7.29 6.62 -0.77
C LEU A 79 8.55 7.43 -0.49
N LEU A 80 9.59 6.72 -0.04
CA LEU A 80 10.97 7.19 -0.02
C LEU A 80 11.63 6.73 -1.33
N PRO A 81 11.70 7.60 -2.36
CA PRO A 81 12.42 7.25 -3.58
C PRO A 81 13.90 7.02 -3.26
N ARG A 82 14.47 5.98 -3.85
CA ARG A 82 15.90 5.67 -3.76
C ARG A 82 16.59 5.91 -5.10
#